data_AF-A0A257A421-F1
#
_entry.id   AF-A0A257A421-F1
#
_cell.length_a   1.000
_cell.length_b   1.000
_cell.length_c   1.000
_cell.angle_alpha   90.00
_cell.angle_beta   90.00
_cell.angle_gamma   90.00
#
_symmetry.space_group_name_H-M   'P 1'
#
loop_
_entity.id
_entity.type
_entity.pdbx_description
1 polymer ?
#
loop_
_entity_poly.entity_id
_entity_poly.type
_entity_poly.pdbx_seq_one_letter_code
_entity_poly.pdbx_strand_id
1 'polypeptide(L)'
;MKYEVPIGPIHPALKEPIMLRFSLEGEEIVDVDVIASQNHRGVEWIGMNRNNPVQSIYLAERICGICNFCHPACLVLAVEEIVDIEVPERAEYIRVIQSELERIHSHLLWAGVAAHELGFDTLLHYTWMIREKVMDILEVVNGNRVTKAIMMYGGVRRDIKEEHIPKIREMIEYYKKLFNKVAKLFLEDKTIKMRTREIGILRKEDALKLGTVGPTTRASGVKKDVRQDTPYFAYPDFDVEAMTPDIITGETIGDTYDRIVVRLLEVKQSVEIIESALDELPPGDIISEEKVAKILSRIKKAEGEAIGRHEAPRGEDIHYVKLKEGFESFYTWKVRAPTYSNIMSWKPMLMHHQIADIPIVAASIDPCLSCTNRVVVVKNGKERMLTGEDLHRLSIQKTRRLKK
;
A
#
# COMPACT_ATOMS: atom_id res chain seq x y z
N MET A 1 -11.72 -17.93 33.63
CA MET A 1 -12.09 -19.07 32.76
C MET A 1 -11.83 -18.63 31.34
N LYS A 2 -11.03 -19.39 30.58
CA LYS A 2 -10.70 -19.05 29.20
C LYS A 2 -11.83 -19.48 28.27
N TYR A 3 -12.19 -18.61 27.33
CA TYR A 3 -13.18 -18.90 26.30
C TYR A 3 -12.76 -18.30 24.97
N GLU A 4 -13.27 -18.84 23.87
CA GLU A 4 -12.94 -18.39 22.52
C GLU A 4 -14.08 -17.57 21.92
N VAL A 5 -13.74 -16.47 21.24
CA VAL A 5 -14.67 -15.64 20.48
C VAL A 5 -14.19 -15.54 19.03
N PRO A 6 -14.96 -16.09 18.07
CA PRO A 6 -14.67 -15.89 16.66
C PRO A 6 -15.24 -14.55 16.16
N ILE A 7 -14.42 -13.78 15.44
CA ILE A 7 -14.84 -12.58 14.72
C ILE A 7 -14.60 -12.81 13.23
N GLY A 8 -15.69 -12.79 12.45
CA GLY A 8 -15.68 -13.03 11.00
C GLY A 8 -16.11 -14.44 10.58
N PRO A 9 -16.13 -14.77 9.27
CA PRO A 9 -15.61 -13.97 8.17
C PRO A 9 -16.53 -12.80 7.76
N ILE A 10 -17.76 -12.76 8.26
CA ILE A 10 -18.69 -11.66 8.03
C ILE A 10 -18.94 -10.97 9.37
N HIS A 11 -18.53 -9.71 9.48
CA HIS A 11 -18.69 -8.92 10.71
C HIS A 11 -18.73 -7.41 10.37
N PRO A 12 -19.57 -6.58 11.02
CA PRO A 12 -19.69 -5.14 10.71
C PRO A 12 -18.37 -4.34 10.81
N ALA A 13 -17.52 -4.70 11.77
CA ALA A 13 -16.19 -4.08 11.93
C ALA A 13 -15.20 -4.46 10.81
N LEU A 14 -15.46 -5.54 10.06
CA LEU A 14 -14.59 -6.02 8.99
C LEU A 14 -15.14 -5.58 7.63
N LYS A 15 -14.36 -4.79 6.88
CA LYS A 15 -14.78 -4.32 5.54
C LYS A 15 -14.55 -5.38 4.44
N GLU A 16 -13.72 -6.38 4.73
CA GLU A 16 -13.45 -7.53 3.88
C GLU A 16 -13.38 -8.82 4.75
N PRO A 17 -13.67 -10.01 4.19
CA PRO A 17 -13.75 -11.23 4.99
C PRO A 17 -12.38 -11.74 5.47
N ILE A 18 -12.30 -11.92 6.79
CA ILE A 18 -11.21 -12.58 7.52
C ILE A 18 -11.78 -13.22 8.77
N MET A 19 -11.21 -14.33 9.22
CA MET A 19 -11.59 -14.96 10.49
C MET A 19 -10.49 -14.72 11.51
N LEU A 20 -10.84 -14.10 12.64
CA LEU A 20 -9.99 -13.94 13.81
C LEU A 20 -10.56 -14.80 14.93
N ARG A 21 -9.73 -15.62 15.58
CA ARG A 21 -10.14 -16.35 16.79
C ARG A 21 -9.40 -15.76 17.97
N PHE A 22 -10.15 -15.19 18.90
CA PHE A 22 -9.61 -14.62 20.12
C PHE A 22 -9.79 -15.60 21.26
N SER A 23 -8.70 -15.89 21.97
CA SER A 23 -8.77 -16.51 23.29
C SER A 23 -8.82 -15.41 24.34
N LEU A 24 -9.83 -15.45 25.21
CA LEU A 24 -10.09 -14.39 26.19
C LEU A 24 -10.08 -14.96 27.61
N GLU A 25 -9.61 -14.15 28.56
CA GLU A 25 -9.76 -14.39 30.00
C GLU A 25 -10.47 -13.19 30.63
N GLY A 26 -11.77 -13.35 30.90
CA GLY A 26 -12.63 -12.20 31.22
C GLY A 26 -12.80 -11.31 29.99
N GLU A 27 -12.23 -10.09 30.04
CA GLU A 27 -12.19 -9.15 28.91
C GLU A 27 -10.81 -9.03 28.26
N GLU A 28 -9.77 -9.62 28.85
CA GLU A 28 -8.39 -9.51 28.37
C GLU A 28 -8.12 -10.53 27.25
N ILE A 29 -7.45 -10.08 26.20
CA ILE A 29 -7.01 -10.92 25.09
C ILE A 29 -5.72 -11.65 25.47
N VAL A 30 -5.81 -12.99 25.55
CA VAL A 30 -4.66 -13.86 25.89
C VAL A 30 -4.04 -14.54 24.69
N ASP A 31 -4.75 -14.66 23.57
CA ASP A 31 -4.17 -15.08 22.28
C ASP A 31 -5.08 -14.65 21.11
N VAL A 32 -4.49 -14.58 19.92
CA VAL A 32 -5.19 -14.33 18.66
C VAL A 32 -4.63 -15.20 17.54
N ASP A 33 -5.52 -15.92 16.86
CA ASP A 33 -5.24 -16.61 15.61
C ASP A 33 -5.86 -15.85 14.43
N VAL A 34 -5.03 -15.58 13.42
CA VAL A 34 -5.41 -14.87 12.20
C VAL A 34 -5.58 -15.87 11.06
N ILE A 35 -6.82 -16.10 10.64
CA ILE A 35 -7.18 -17.01 9.55
C ILE A 35 -7.61 -16.19 8.34
N ALA A 36 -6.68 -16.00 7.41
CA ALA A 36 -6.90 -15.30 6.15
C ALA A 36 -7.29 -16.25 4.99
N SER A 37 -7.31 -15.73 3.76
CA SER A 37 -7.51 -16.42 2.48
C SER A 37 -8.96 -16.66 2.02
N GLN A 38 -9.95 -16.00 2.63
CA GLN A 38 -11.36 -16.08 2.20
C GLN A 38 -11.61 -15.42 0.82
N ASN A 39 -10.75 -14.49 0.37
CA ASN A 39 -10.84 -13.82 -0.94
C ASN A 39 -9.76 -14.27 -1.93
N HIS A 40 -9.25 -15.50 -1.85
CA HIS A 40 -8.27 -15.97 -2.83
C HIS A 40 -8.90 -16.15 -4.22
N ARG A 41 -8.49 -15.30 -5.18
CA ARG A 41 -9.03 -15.29 -6.55
C ARG A 41 -8.12 -15.92 -7.61
N GLY A 42 -6.98 -16.51 -7.21
CA GLY A 42 -6.03 -17.10 -8.16
C GLY A 42 -5.39 -16.08 -9.13
N VAL A 43 -5.27 -14.81 -8.73
CA VAL A 43 -4.83 -13.71 -9.62
C VAL A 43 -3.46 -13.96 -10.25
N GLU A 44 -2.49 -14.46 -9.47
CA GLU A 44 -1.13 -14.78 -9.95
C GLU A 44 -1.17 -15.86 -11.04
N TRP A 45 -1.96 -16.93 -10.82
CA TRP A 45 -2.14 -18.00 -11.79
C TRP A 45 -2.83 -17.49 -13.06
N ILE A 46 -3.90 -16.70 -12.93
CA ILE A 46 -4.60 -16.12 -14.09
C ILE A 46 -3.64 -15.22 -14.87
N GLY A 47 -2.84 -14.38 -14.20
CA GLY A 47 -1.89 -13.48 -14.85
C GLY A 47 -0.78 -14.21 -15.61
N MET A 48 -0.29 -15.33 -15.07
CA MET A 48 0.72 -16.17 -15.74
C MET A 48 0.16 -16.95 -16.95
N ASN A 49 -1.15 -17.19 -17.01
CA ASN A 49 -1.81 -17.93 -18.08
C ASN A 49 -2.54 -17.01 -19.08
N ARG A 50 -2.33 -15.69 -19.00
CA ARG A 50 -2.80 -14.74 -20.00
C ARG A 50 -1.75 -14.65 -21.09
N ASN A 51 -2.05 -15.05 -22.33
CA ASN A 51 -1.16 -14.96 -23.50
C ASN A 51 -0.83 -13.52 -23.94
N ASN A 52 -0.96 -12.53 -23.05
CA ASN A 52 -0.68 -11.13 -23.30
C ASN A 52 -0.32 -10.41 -21.98
N PRO A 53 0.95 -9.96 -21.80
CA PRO A 53 1.40 -9.24 -20.62
C PRO A 53 0.66 -7.92 -20.34
N VAL A 54 0.09 -7.27 -21.36
CA VAL A 54 -0.71 -6.05 -21.17
C VAL A 54 -2.02 -6.36 -20.44
N GLN A 55 -2.60 -7.54 -20.66
CA GLN A 55 -3.81 -7.94 -19.92
C GLN A 55 -3.52 -8.12 -18.43
N SER A 56 -2.29 -8.51 -18.08
CA SER A 56 -1.86 -8.68 -16.70
C SER A 56 -1.72 -7.35 -15.96
N ILE A 57 -1.46 -6.22 -16.64
CA ILE A 57 -1.52 -4.88 -16.04
C ILE A 57 -2.93 -4.61 -15.48
N TYR A 58 -3.96 -4.82 -16.30
CA TYR A 58 -5.35 -4.61 -15.88
C TYR A 58 -5.82 -5.62 -14.82
N LEU A 59 -5.16 -6.77 -14.73
CA LEU A 59 -5.40 -7.74 -13.68
C LEU A 59 -4.72 -7.32 -12.38
N ALA A 60 -3.49 -6.79 -12.46
CA ALA A 60 -2.75 -6.23 -11.33
C ALA A 60 -3.52 -5.07 -10.68
N GLU A 61 -4.13 -4.22 -11.49
CA GLU A 61 -4.99 -3.12 -11.04
C GLU A 61 -6.18 -3.60 -10.18
N ARG A 62 -6.73 -4.78 -10.52
CA ARG A 62 -7.90 -5.37 -9.84
C ARG A 62 -7.52 -6.28 -8.66
N ILE A 63 -6.26 -6.29 -8.25
CA ILE A 63 -5.83 -6.91 -7.01
C ILE A 63 -6.51 -6.24 -5.82
N CYS A 64 -6.57 -4.91 -5.84
CA CYS A 64 -7.11 -4.08 -4.77
C CYS A 64 -8.14 -3.11 -5.34
N GLY A 65 -9.19 -2.81 -4.56
CA GLY A 65 -10.08 -1.69 -4.90
C GLY A 65 -9.46 -0.31 -4.64
N ILE A 66 -8.40 -0.21 -3.83
CA ILE A 66 -7.86 1.07 -3.35
C ILE A 66 -6.44 1.33 -3.89
N CYS A 67 -5.55 0.34 -3.83
CA CYS A 67 -4.17 0.38 -4.34
C CYS A 67 -4.13 0.01 -5.84
N ASN A 68 -4.99 0.62 -6.65
CA ASN A 68 -5.16 0.26 -8.05
C ASN A 68 -4.05 0.84 -8.95
N PHE A 69 -3.33 1.86 -8.51
CA PHE A 69 -2.13 2.36 -9.19
C PHE A 69 -0.87 1.60 -8.75
N CYS A 70 -0.71 1.36 -7.45
CA CYS A 70 0.52 0.77 -6.88
C CYS A 70 0.82 -0.65 -7.41
N HIS A 71 -0.20 -1.50 -7.56
CA HIS A 71 0.00 -2.87 -8.01
C HIS A 71 0.45 -2.94 -9.48
N PRO A 72 -0.20 -2.27 -10.44
CA PRO A 72 0.34 -2.09 -11.79
C PRO A 72 1.72 -1.44 -11.82
N ALA A 73 1.99 -0.45 -10.97
CA ALA A 73 3.29 0.21 -10.90
C ALA A 73 4.41 -0.80 -10.58
N CYS A 74 4.24 -1.64 -9.56
CA CYS A 74 5.22 -2.69 -9.24
C CYS A 74 5.41 -3.67 -10.41
N LEU A 75 4.32 -4.09 -11.06
CA LEU A 75 4.42 -5.01 -12.19
C LEU A 75 5.18 -4.38 -13.37
N VAL A 76 4.86 -3.14 -13.69
CA VAL A 76 5.46 -2.40 -14.80
C VAL A 76 6.93 -2.13 -14.55
N LEU A 77 7.31 -1.64 -13.36
CA LEU A 77 8.70 -1.42 -12.98
C LEU A 77 9.55 -2.70 -13.13
N ALA A 78 9.03 -3.85 -12.68
CA ALA A 78 9.73 -5.13 -12.82
C ALA A 78 9.95 -5.52 -14.29
N VAL A 79 8.96 -5.28 -15.16
CA VAL A 79 9.07 -5.62 -16.58
C VAL A 79 9.94 -4.63 -17.34
N GLU A 80 9.85 -3.34 -17.03
CA GLU A 80 10.70 -2.28 -17.59
C GLU A 80 12.17 -2.53 -17.28
N GLU A 81 12.49 -2.97 -16.05
CA GLU A 81 13.86 -3.34 -15.64
C GLU A 81 14.39 -4.56 -16.41
N ILE A 82 13.60 -5.63 -16.59
CA ILE A 82 14.05 -6.82 -17.31
C ILE A 82 14.30 -6.54 -18.80
N VAL A 83 13.46 -5.68 -19.40
CA VAL A 83 13.47 -5.41 -20.85
C VAL A 83 14.34 -4.20 -21.21
N ASP A 84 14.84 -3.48 -20.22
CA ASP A 84 15.64 -2.27 -20.35
C ASP A 84 14.89 -1.20 -21.17
N ILE A 85 13.71 -0.80 -20.66
CA ILE A 85 12.86 0.22 -21.28
C ILE A 85 13.07 1.55 -20.56
N GLU A 86 13.65 2.52 -21.25
CA GLU A 86 13.69 3.90 -20.79
C GLU A 86 12.29 4.54 -20.91
N VAL A 87 11.82 5.14 -19.82
CA VAL A 87 10.51 5.81 -19.75
C VAL A 87 10.73 7.31 -19.90
N PRO A 88 9.90 8.03 -20.68
CA PRO A 88 10.01 9.49 -20.79
C PRO A 88 9.84 10.20 -19.45
N GLU A 89 10.61 11.27 -19.23
CA GLU A 89 10.61 12.06 -17.99
C GLU A 89 9.21 12.56 -17.60
N ARG A 90 8.45 13.06 -18.58
CA ARG A 90 7.06 13.49 -18.37
C ARG A 90 6.17 12.37 -17.83
N ALA A 91 6.35 11.14 -18.30
CA ALA A 91 5.60 9.99 -17.82
C ALA A 91 5.97 9.64 -16.37
N GLU A 92 7.23 9.79 -15.98
CA GLU A 92 7.69 9.57 -14.61
C GLU A 92 7.10 10.58 -13.63
N TYR A 93 7.02 11.87 -14.00
CA TYR A 93 6.33 12.90 -13.21
C TYR A 93 4.83 12.60 -13.08
N ILE A 94 4.15 12.21 -14.16
CA ILE A 94 2.72 11.83 -14.11
C ILE A 94 2.52 10.62 -13.19
N ARG A 95 3.43 9.65 -13.20
CA ARG A 95 3.39 8.48 -12.30
C ARG A 95 3.50 8.89 -10.83
N VAL A 96 4.36 9.86 -10.50
CA VAL A 96 4.44 10.43 -9.14
C VAL A 96 3.13 11.10 -8.75
N ILE A 97 2.58 11.99 -9.59
CA ILE A 97 1.32 12.68 -9.30
C ILE A 97 0.18 11.67 -9.06
N GLN A 98 0.06 10.63 -9.89
CA GLN A 98 -0.96 9.58 -9.74
C GLN A 98 -0.78 8.75 -8.47
N SER A 99 0.47 8.46 -8.09
CA SER A 99 0.83 7.76 -6.86
C SER A 99 0.41 8.56 -5.62
N GLU A 100 0.73 9.86 -5.58
CA GLU A 100 0.40 10.71 -4.43
C GLU A 100 -1.09 11.04 -4.35
N LEU A 101 -1.80 11.18 -5.48
CA LEU A 101 -3.27 11.24 -5.49
C LEU A 101 -3.90 9.93 -4.95
N GLU A 102 -3.29 8.77 -5.24
CA GLU A 102 -3.67 7.49 -4.64
C GLU A 102 -3.48 7.47 -3.12
N ARG A 103 -2.36 8.02 -2.64
CA ARG A 103 -2.03 8.12 -1.21
C ARG A 103 -3.02 8.99 -0.46
N ILE A 104 -3.36 10.17 -0.99
CA ILE A 104 -4.32 11.09 -0.37
C ILE A 104 -5.71 10.44 -0.23
N HIS A 105 -6.30 9.90 -1.30
CA HIS A 105 -7.65 9.32 -1.20
C HIS A 105 -7.68 8.11 -0.26
N SER A 106 -6.58 7.36 -0.22
CA SER A 106 -6.43 6.19 0.63
C SER A 106 -6.39 6.55 2.12
N HIS A 107 -5.55 7.51 2.51
CA HIS A 107 -5.45 7.94 3.90
C HIS A 107 -6.72 8.63 4.40
N LEU A 108 -7.38 9.41 3.55
CA LEU A 108 -8.67 10.03 3.89
C LEU A 108 -9.78 8.99 4.05
N LEU A 109 -9.80 7.94 3.22
CA LEU A 109 -10.73 6.82 3.39
C LEU A 109 -10.50 6.15 4.74
N TRP A 110 -9.24 5.82 5.04
CA TRP A 110 -8.87 5.20 6.30
C TRP A 110 -9.20 6.08 7.51
N ALA A 111 -8.96 7.39 7.44
CA ALA A 111 -9.28 8.32 8.53
C ALA A 111 -10.78 8.29 8.87
N GLY A 112 -11.64 8.21 7.85
CA GLY A 112 -13.08 8.03 8.06
C GLY A 112 -13.44 6.69 8.68
N VAL A 113 -12.82 5.59 8.21
CA VAL A 113 -13.03 4.27 8.81
C VAL A 113 -12.56 4.23 10.26
N ALA A 114 -11.38 4.76 10.57
CA ALA A 114 -10.86 4.86 11.92
C ALA A 114 -11.81 5.67 12.83
N ALA A 115 -12.37 6.78 12.33
CA ALA A 115 -13.37 7.54 13.06
C ALA A 115 -14.65 6.72 13.34
N HIS A 116 -15.13 5.95 12.37
CA HIS A 116 -16.29 5.07 12.54
C HIS A 116 -16.05 3.96 13.57
N GLU A 117 -14.88 3.30 13.55
CA GLU A 117 -14.53 2.28 14.54
C GLU A 117 -14.38 2.86 15.96
N LEU A 118 -14.14 4.17 16.08
CA LEU A 118 -14.17 4.91 17.35
C LEU A 118 -15.58 5.39 17.76
N GLY A 119 -16.59 5.23 16.89
CA GLY A 119 -17.98 5.67 17.11
C GLY A 119 -18.30 7.09 16.63
N PHE A 120 -17.43 7.73 15.84
CA PHE A 120 -17.57 9.11 15.37
C PHE A 120 -18.07 9.19 13.91
N ASP A 121 -19.35 8.91 13.69
CA ASP A 121 -19.95 8.94 12.35
C ASP A 121 -19.96 10.32 11.69
N THR A 122 -20.07 11.39 12.47
CA THR A 122 -19.95 12.76 11.92
C THR A 122 -18.57 12.99 11.30
N LEU A 123 -17.52 12.45 11.93
CA LEU A 123 -16.15 12.58 11.44
C LEU A 123 -15.91 11.66 10.23
N LEU A 124 -16.54 10.48 10.18
CA LEU A 124 -16.62 9.66 8.97
C LEU A 124 -17.21 10.46 7.79
N HIS A 125 -18.40 11.04 7.95
CA HIS A 125 -19.05 11.81 6.89
C HIS A 125 -18.21 13.02 6.46
N TYR A 126 -17.60 13.71 7.43
CA TYR A 126 -16.76 14.87 7.17
C TYR A 126 -15.51 14.51 6.37
N THR A 127 -14.76 13.48 6.79
CA THR A 127 -13.55 13.03 6.09
C THR A 127 -13.84 12.49 4.70
N TRP A 128 -14.97 11.82 4.50
CA TRP A 128 -15.34 11.31 3.18
C TRP A 128 -15.84 12.39 2.24
N MET A 129 -16.50 13.44 2.74
CA MET A 129 -16.78 14.65 1.95
C MET A 129 -15.48 15.33 1.49
N ILE A 130 -14.47 15.40 2.36
CA ILE A 130 -13.14 15.95 2.04
C ILE A 130 -12.44 15.10 0.97
N ARG A 131 -12.63 13.78 1.04
CA ARG A 131 -12.10 12.82 0.07
C ARG A 131 -12.71 13.00 -1.33
N GLU A 132 -13.94 13.50 -1.47
CA GLU A 132 -14.53 13.71 -2.80
C GLU A 132 -13.68 14.62 -3.69
N LYS A 133 -12.98 15.61 -3.13
CA LYS A 133 -12.12 16.51 -3.92
C LYS A 133 -11.02 15.79 -4.69
N VAL A 134 -10.28 14.87 -4.06
CA VAL A 134 -9.28 14.07 -4.78
C VAL A 134 -9.93 13.08 -5.75
N MET A 135 -11.13 12.58 -5.43
CA MET A 135 -11.86 11.66 -6.31
C MET A 135 -12.34 12.34 -7.60
N ASP A 136 -12.77 13.60 -7.52
CA ASP A 136 -13.13 14.41 -8.69
C ASP A 136 -11.91 14.64 -9.59
N ILE A 137 -10.74 14.90 -9.01
CA ILE A 137 -9.49 15.04 -9.76
C ILE A 137 -9.09 13.72 -10.44
N LEU A 138 -9.20 12.60 -9.73
CA LEU A 138 -8.95 11.28 -10.32
C LEU A 138 -9.87 10.99 -11.50
N GLU A 139 -11.14 11.40 -11.43
CA GLU A 139 -12.09 11.30 -12.54
C GLU A 139 -11.72 12.20 -13.71
N VAL A 140 -11.37 13.46 -13.45
CA VAL A 140 -10.98 14.42 -14.50
C VAL A 140 -9.75 13.91 -15.26
N VAL A 141 -8.73 13.40 -14.56
CA VAL A 141 -7.48 12.97 -15.19
C VAL A 141 -7.63 11.58 -15.84
N ASN A 142 -8.27 10.63 -15.16
CA ASN A 142 -8.29 9.22 -15.57
C ASN A 142 -9.59 8.78 -16.25
N GLY A 143 -10.65 9.57 -16.16
CA GLY A 143 -12.01 9.25 -16.60
C GLY A 143 -12.80 8.36 -15.63
N ASN A 144 -12.15 7.75 -14.64
CA ASN A 144 -12.76 6.90 -13.63
C ASN A 144 -12.22 7.28 -12.26
N ARG A 145 -13.07 7.15 -11.23
CA ARG A 145 -12.73 7.50 -9.85
C ARG A 145 -11.82 6.50 -9.14
N VAL A 146 -11.91 5.22 -9.49
CA VAL A 146 -11.19 4.13 -8.81
C VAL A 146 -10.25 3.41 -9.75
N THR A 147 -10.74 2.57 -10.68
CA THR A 147 -9.88 1.87 -11.65
C THR A 147 -9.50 2.80 -12.80
N LYS A 148 -8.24 3.26 -12.80
CA LYS A 148 -7.67 4.30 -13.66
C LYS A 148 -7.13 3.76 -14.99
N ALA A 149 -6.65 2.52 -15.03
CA ALA A 149 -6.00 1.92 -16.21
C ALA A 149 -4.94 2.82 -16.87
N ILE A 150 -4.13 3.52 -16.05
CA ILE A 150 -3.19 4.56 -16.47
C ILE A 150 -1.80 4.02 -16.80
N MET A 151 -1.35 2.96 -16.12
CA MET A 151 -0.02 2.39 -16.29
C MET A 151 0.11 1.63 -17.62
N MET A 152 1.23 1.83 -18.31
CA MET A 152 1.63 1.09 -19.50
C MET A 152 3.11 0.70 -19.36
N TYR A 153 3.52 -0.39 -20.00
CA TYR A 153 4.95 -0.65 -20.19
C TYR A 153 5.54 0.49 -21.03
N GLY A 154 6.57 1.14 -20.51
CA GLY A 154 7.26 2.24 -21.18
C GLY A 154 6.59 3.61 -21.04
N GLY A 155 5.64 3.81 -20.11
CA GLY A 155 5.02 5.12 -19.91
C GLY A 155 3.65 5.13 -19.23
N VAL A 156 2.81 6.08 -19.62
CA VAL A 156 1.43 6.26 -19.14
C VAL A 156 0.45 6.39 -20.29
N ARG A 157 -0.81 6.02 -20.04
CA ARG A 157 -1.86 5.98 -21.06
C ARG A 157 -2.47 7.33 -21.42
N ARG A 158 -2.50 8.25 -20.46
CA ARG A 158 -3.14 9.56 -20.59
C ARG A 158 -2.24 10.61 -19.95
N ASP A 159 -2.23 11.78 -20.58
CA ASP A 159 -1.49 12.93 -20.11
C ASP A 159 -2.29 13.78 -19.10
N ILE A 160 -1.59 14.55 -18.28
CA ILE A 160 -2.15 15.67 -17.53
C ILE A 160 -2.10 16.89 -18.45
N LYS A 161 -3.26 17.23 -19.03
CA LYS A 161 -3.40 18.39 -19.89
C LYS A 161 -3.44 19.69 -19.08
N GLU A 162 -3.09 20.80 -19.74
CA GLU A 162 -3.18 22.16 -19.18
C GLU A 162 -4.56 22.48 -18.59
N GLU A 163 -5.65 21.96 -19.18
CA GLU A 163 -7.01 22.17 -18.67
C GLU A 163 -7.27 21.51 -17.30
N HIS A 164 -6.47 20.52 -16.92
CA HIS A 164 -6.58 19.83 -15.63
C HIS A 164 -5.87 20.59 -14.51
N ILE A 165 -4.76 21.29 -14.82
CA ILE A 165 -3.86 21.89 -13.83
C ILE A 165 -4.58 22.86 -12.88
N PRO A 166 -5.45 23.80 -13.33
CA PRO A 166 -6.16 24.70 -12.44
C PRO A 166 -7.01 23.97 -11.39
N LYS A 167 -7.65 22.85 -11.77
CA LYS A 167 -8.47 22.04 -10.85
C LYS A 167 -7.61 21.33 -9.82
N ILE A 168 -6.45 20.80 -10.22
CA ILE A 168 -5.53 20.15 -9.27
C ILE A 168 -4.98 21.19 -8.28
N ARG A 169 -4.66 22.41 -8.73
CA ARG A 169 -4.26 23.52 -7.85
C ARG A 169 -5.36 23.95 -6.88
N GLU A 170 -6.62 23.99 -7.30
CA GLU A 170 -7.73 24.25 -6.39
C GLU A 170 -7.82 23.18 -5.29
N MET A 171 -7.64 21.91 -5.64
CA MET A 171 -7.61 20.80 -4.68
C MET A 171 -6.45 20.94 -3.69
N ILE A 172 -5.24 21.29 -4.15
CA ILE A 172 -4.07 21.54 -3.29
C ILE A 172 -4.39 22.65 -2.27
N GLU A 173 -4.89 23.79 -2.75
CA GLU A 173 -5.24 24.93 -1.90
C GLU A 173 -6.34 24.60 -0.88
N TYR A 174 -7.31 23.79 -1.29
CA TYR A 174 -8.35 23.30 -0.40
C TYR A 174 -7.76 22.45 0.74
N TYR A 175 -6.87 21.50 0.43
CA TYR A 175 -6.24 20.65 1.44
C TYR A 175 -5.29 21.42 2.36
N LYS A 176 -4.50 22.35 1.84
CA LYS A 176 -3.64 23.23 2.66
C LYS A 176 -4.41 24.00 3.72
N LYS A 177 -5.55 24.60 3.34
CA LYS A 177 -6.43 25.36 4.26
C LYS A 177 -7.12 24.47 5.29
N LEU A 178 -7.36 23.21 4.94
CA LEU A 178 -8.15 22.30 5.75
C LEU A 178 -7.30 21.42 6.68
N PHE A 179 -6.03 21.19 6.33
CA PHE A 179 -5.12 20.30 7.05
C PHE A 179 -5.11 20.57 8.55
N ASN A 180 -4.86 21.83 8.95
CA ASN A 180 -4.79 22.21 10.37
C ASN A 180 -6.10 21.94 11.12
N LYS A 181 -7.26 22.10 10.48
CA LYS A 181 -8.56 21.83 11.11
C LYS A 181 -8.78 20.33 11.31
N VAL A 182 -8.47 19.51 10.31
CA VAL A 182 -8.63 18.05 10.39
C VAL A 182 -7.62 17.47 11.37
N ALA A 183 -6.36 17.90 11.29
CA ALA A 183 -5.32 17.51 12.23
C ALA A 183 -5.74 17.84 13.67
N LYS A 184 -6.24 19.04 13.92
CA LYS A 184 -6.77 19.41 15.25
C LYS A 184 -7.88 18.48 15.73
N LEU A 185 -8.85 18.14 14.88
CA LEU A 185 -9.95 17.23 15.25
C LEU A 185 -9.45 15.85 15.64
N PHE A 186 -8.52 15.26 14.89
CA PHE A 186 -7.98 13.94 15.21
C PHE A 186 -6.98 13.95 16.37
N LEU A 187 -6.15 14.99 16.45
CA LEU A 187 -5.00 15.02 17.35
C LEU A 187 -5.29 15.69 18.69
N GLU A 188 -6.31 16.53 18.82
CA GLU A 188 -6.64 17.21 20.09
C GLU A 188 -7.92 16.67 20.76
N ASP A 189 -8.76 15.91 20.05
CA ASP A 189 -9.98 15.35 20.65
C ASP A 189 -9.65 14.36 21.77
N LYS A 190 -10.29 14.57 22.92
CA LYS A 190 -10.04 13.80 24.14
C LYS A 190 -10.46 12.34 23.98
N THR A 191 -11.57 12.07 23.29
CA THR A 191 -12.10 10.72 23.13
C THR A 191 -11.22 9.91 22.18
N ILE A 192 -10.78 10.54 21.08
CA ILE A 192 -9.83 9.91 20.15
C ILE A 192 -8.55 9.56 20.89
N LYS A 193 -7.95 10.50 21.65
CA LYS A 193 -6.76 10.21 22.47
C LYS A 193 -6.98 9.06 23.44
N MET A 194 -8.08 9.07 24.19
CA MET A 194 -8.40 8.01 25.16
C MET A 194 -8.52 6.62 24.53
N ARG A 195 -8.90 6.53 23.26
CA ARG A 195 -9.10 5.25 22.55
C ARG A 195 -7.94 4.82 21.66
N THR A 196 -6.90 5.65 21.53
CA THR A 196 -5.81 5.42 20.57
C THR A 196 -4.42 5.56 21.17
N ARG A 197 -4.25 6.37 22.22
CA ARG A 197 -2.98 6.51 22.94
C ARG A 197 -2.76 5.29 23.83
N GLU A 198 -1.55 4.73 23.81
CA GLU A 198 -1.18 3.50 24.52
C GLU A 198 -2.02 2.26 24.14
N ILE A 199 -2.81 2.34 23.04
CA ILE A 199 -3.63 1.24 22.53
C ILE A 199 -3.00 0.66 21.27
N GLY A 200 -2.77 -0.65 21.26
CA GLY A 200 -2.24 -1.35 20.09
C GLY A 200 -0.77 -1.06 19.84
N ILE A 201 0.05 -1.07 20.89
CA ILE A 201 1.47 -0.72 20.82
C ILE A 201 2.22 -1.76 20.00
N LEU A 202 2.95 -1.30 18.99
CA LEU A 202 3.95 -2.09 18.27
C LEU A 202 5.33 -1.49 18.54
N ARG A 203 6.15 -2.18 19.33
CA ARG A 203 7.51 -1.72 19.63
C ARG A 203 8.39 -1.80 18.39
N LYS A 204 9.41 -0.94 18.33
CA LYS A 204 10.40 -0.90 17.25
C LYS A 204 11.04 -2.26 16.97
N GLU A 205 11.41 -2.99 18.03
CA GLU A 205 12.03 -4.32 17.92
C GLU A 205 11.09 -5.35 17.29
N ASP A 206 9.82 -5.35 17.69
CA ASP A 206 8.81 -6.24 17.13
C ASP A 206 8.48 -5.89 15.69
N ALA A 207 8.38 -4.59 15.36
CA ALA A 207 8.21 -4.11 13.98
C ALA A 207 9.33 -4.61 13.05
N LEU A 208 10.59 -4.49 13.49
CA LEU A 208 11.75 -4.98 12.75
C LEU A 208 11.76 -6.51 12.63
N LYS A 209 11.46 -7.23 13.72
CA LYS A 209 11.41 -8.70 13.75
C LYS A 209 10.33 -9.27 12.85
N LEU A 210 9.16 -8.64 12.83
CA LEU A 210 8.03 -9.04 11.99
C LEU A 210 8.16 -8.54 10.54
N GLY A 211 9.11 -7.64 10.28
CA GLY A 211 9.30 -7.06 8.95
C GLY A 211 8.10 -6.27 8.47
N THR A 212 7.46 -5.52 9.38
CA THR A 212 6.35 -4.63 9.01
C THR A 212 6.83 -3.56 8.02
N VAL A 213 5.88 -2.94 7.31
CA VAL A 213 6.17 -1.88 6.32
C VAL A 213 5.20 -0.70 6.46
N GLY A 214 5.55 0.43 5.84
CA GLY A 214 4.67 1.59 5.69
C GLY A 214 4.35 2.35 6.98
N PRO A 215 3.16 2.96 7.08
CA PRO A 215 2.76 3.73 8.25
C PRO A 215 2.82 2.94 9.56
N THR A 216 2.55 1.64 9.53
CA THR A 216 2.65 0.75 10.70
C THR A 216 4.07 0.71 11.26
N THR A 217 5.08 0.75 10.40
CA THR A 217 6.50 0.66 10.78
C THR A 217 7.07 2.01 11.17
N ARG A 218 6.69 3.05 10.43
CA ARG A 218 7.05 4.43 10.73
C ARG A 218 6.48 4.90 12.06
N ALA A 219 5.25 4.49 12.40
CA ALA A 219 4.65 4.75 13.72
C ALA A 219 5.46 4.15 14.87
N SER A 220 6.18 3.05 14.65
CA SER A 220 7.10 2.45 15.64
C SER A 220 8.50 3.10 15.63
N GLY A 221 8.71 4.21 14.93
CA GLY A 221 9.98 4.97 14.93
C GLY A 221 11.06 4.37 14.02
N VAL A 222 10.67 3.59 13.03
CA VAL A 222 11.57 3.09 11.97
C VAL A 222 11.41 3.99 10.75
N LYS A 223 12.42 4.83 10.50
CA LYS A 223 12.50 5.70 9.32
C LYS A 223 12.82 4.85 8.08
N LYS A 224 11.77 4.39 7.40
CA LYS A 224 11.85 3.56 6.19
C LYS A 224 10.76 4.00 5.22
N ASP A 225 11.14 4.24 3.97
CA ASP A 225 10.23 4.61 2.88
C ASP A 225 10.87 4.23 1.55
N VAL A 226 10.18 3.42 0.73
CA VAL A 226 10.77 2.95 -0.54
C VAL A 226 11.09 4.12 -1.49
N ARG A 227 10.31 5.21 -1.44
CA ARG A 227 10.53 6.40 -2.29
C ARG A 227 11.88 7.07 -2.01
N GLN A 228 12.37 6.94 -0.77
CA GLN A 228 13.66 7.47 -0.33
C GLN A 228 14.77 6.42 -0.41
N ASP A 229 14.51 5.20 0.07
CA ASP A 229 15.52 4.13 0.21
C ASP A 229 15.90 3.48 -1.13
N THR A 230 14.95 3.42 -2.07
CA THR A 230 15.15 2.88 -3.41
C THR A 230 14.27 3.68 -4.38
N PRO A 231 14.63 4.94 -4.66
CA PRO A 231 13.82 5.83 -5.47
C PRO A 231 13.51 5.24 -6.86
N TYR A 232 12.31 5.53 -7.35
CA TYR A 232 11.79 5.11 -8.64
C TYR A 232 10.91 6.24 -9.21
N PHE A 233 10.53 6.16 -10.48
CA PHE A 233 9.89 7.29 -11.18
C PHE A 233 10.71 8.59 -10.99
N ALA A 234 10.04 9.74 -10.93
CA ALA A 234 10.63 11.05 -10.65
C ALA A 234 10.74 11.36 -9.14
N TYR A 235 10.59 10.38 -8.24
CA TYR A 235 10.77 10.63 -6.79
C TYR A 235 12.14 11.23 -6.40
N PRO A 236 13.27 10.93 -7.07
CA PRO A 236 14.56 11.59 -6.80
C PRO A 236 14.54 13.12 -6.87
N ASP A 237 13.61 13.69 -7.63
CA ASP A 237 13.53 15.14 -7.86
C ASP A 237 12.80 15.88 -6.72
N PHE A 238 12.19 15.12 -5.78
CA PHE A 238 11.40 15.67 -4.68
C PHE A 238 12.01 15.31 -3.31
N ASP A 239 11.82 16.20 -2.32
CA ASP A 239 12.31 15.99 -0.96
C ASP A 239 11.39 15.05 -0.15
N VAL A 240 11.50 13.75 -0.42
CA VAL A 240 10.70 12.73 0.26
C VAL A 240 11.35 12.30 1.57
N GLU A 241 10.69 12.65 2.67
CA GLU A 241 11.05 12.21 4.02
C GLU A 241 10.11 11.11 4.54
N ALA A 242 10.67 10.11 5.22
CA ALA A 242 9.89 9.12 5.97
C ALA A 242 9.21 9.74 7.20
N MET A 243 7.89 9.96 7.14
CA MET A 243 7.10 10.58 8.20
C MET A 243 7.00 9.71 9.46
N THR A 244 7.51 10.21 10.59
CA THR A 244 7.45 9.54 11.91
C THR A 244 6.67 10.39 12.93
N PRO A 245 6.05 9.77 13.95
CA PRO A 245 5.14 10.50 14.85
C PRO A 245 5.83 11.59 15.68
N ASP A 246 7.12 11.41 16.00
CA ASP A 246 7.94 12.34 16.77
C ASP A 246 8.00 13.75 16.16
N ILE A 247 7.76 13.89 14.85
CA ILE A 247 7.65 15.18 14.15
C ILE A 247 6.56 16.07 14.77
N ILE A 248 5.47 15.48 15.27
CA ILE A 248 4.35 16.21 15.90
C ILE A 248 4.34 16.03 17.42
N THR A 249 4.57 14.81 17.91
CA THR A 249 4.40 14.47 19.33
C THR A 249 5.67 14.68 20.15
N GLY A 250 6.84 14.78 19.51
CA GLY A 250 8.14 14.80 20.17
C GLY A 250 8.61 13.42 20.69
N GLU A 251 7.79 12.38 20.57
CA GLU A 251 8.10 11.03 21.05
C GLU A 251 7.45 9.94 20.18
N THR A 252 7.97 8.71 20.26
CA THR A 252 7.41 7.54 19.56
C THR A 252 7.00 6.49 20.58
N ILE A 253 5.71 6.15 20.61
CA ILE A 253 5.15 5.04 21.40
C ILE A 253 4.91 3.83 20.50
N GLY A 254 4.48 4.04 19.25
CA GLY A 254 4.08 2.96 18.33
C GLY A 254 2.65 2.47 18.53
N ASP A 255 1.81 3.29 19.17
CA ASP A 255 0.39 3.03 19.37
C ASP A 255 -0.46 3.41 18.14
N THR A 256 -1.77 3.26 18.27
CA THR A 256 -2.73 3.62 17.23
C THR A 256 -2.72 5.14 16.96
N TYR A 257 -2.50 5.97 17.99
CA TYR A 257 -2.43 7.42 17.83
C TYR A 257 -1.26 7.82 16.93
N ASP A 258 -0.08 7.26 17.14
CA ASP A 258 1.09 7.50 16.30
C ASP A 258 0.86 7.09 14.84
N ARG A 259 0.09 6.01 14.60
CA ARG A 259 -0.33 5.60 13.25
C ARG A 259 -1.31 6.58 12.58
N ILE A 260 -2.12 7.30 13.36
CA ILE A 260 -2.96 8.41 12.85
C ILE A 260 -2.05 9.58 12.45
N VAL A 261 -1.12 9.97 13.33
CA VAL A 261 -0.16 11.06 13.10
C VAL A 261 0.61 10.85 11.79
N VAL A 262 1.20 9.66 11.60
CA VAL A 262 1.96 9.35 10.38
C VAL A 262 1.12 9.52 9.12
N ARG A 263 -0.12 9.03 9.09
CA ARG A 263 -0.98 9.15 7.90
C ARG A 263 -1.42 10.58 7.63
N LEU A 264 -1.64 11.39 8.67
CA LEU A 264 -1.90 12.83 8.49
C LEU A 264 -0.70 13.53 7.88
N LEU A 265 0.50 13.28 8.41
CA LEU A 265 1.75 13.81 7.87
C LEU A 265 1.99 13.39 6.41
N GLU A 266 1.72 12.11 6.08
CA GLU A 266 1.84 11.62 4.69
C GLU A 266 0.86 12.31 3.75
N VAL A 267 -0.37 12.64 4.18
CA VAL A 267 -1.30 13.45 3.36
C VAL A 267 -0.72 14.84 3.09
N LYS A 268 -0.14 15.49 4.10
CA LYS A 268 0.50 16.80 3.93
C LYS A 268 1.65 16.74 2.93
N GLN A 269 2.57 15.79 3.11
CA GLN A 269 3.70 15.59 2.21
C GLN A 269 3.24 15.25 0.79
N SER A 270 2.19 14.44 0.63
CA SER A 270 1.62 14.11 -0.69
C SER A 270 1.16 15.36 -1.43
N VAL A 271 0.52 16.29 -0.73
CA VAL A 271 0.04 17.56 -1.31
C VAL A 271 1.22 18.43 -1.76
N GLU A 272 2.28 18.50 -0.96
CA GLU A 272 3.51 19.23 -1.28
C GLU A 272 4.22 18.62 -2.50
N ILE A 273 4.36 17.30 -2.56
CA ILE A 273 4.96 16.60 -3.72
C ILE A 273 4.13 16.84 -4.99
N ILE A 274 2.79 16.77 -4.93
CA ILE A 274 1.95 17.01 -6.12
C ILE A 274 2.09 18.46 -6.60
N GLU A 275 2.21 19.42 -5.68
CA GLU A 275 2.44 20.81 -6.04
C GLU A 275 3.77 21.01 -6.76
N SER A 276 4.88 20.50 -6.19
CA SER A 276 6.20 20.56 -6.81
C SER A 276 6.24 19.85 -8.16
N ALA A 277 5.64 18.65 -8.26
CA ALA A 277 5.58 17.89 -9.50
C ALA A 277 4.77 18.58 -10.61
N LEU A 278 3.79 19.43 -10.25
CA LEU A 278 3.06 20.25 -11.23
C LEU A 278 3.84 21.49 -11.67
N ASP A 279 4.61 22.09 -10.76
CA ASP A 279 5.44 23.26 -11.06
C ASP A 279 6.62 22.90 -11.97
N GLU A 280 7.15 21.69 -11.83
CA GLU A 280 8.32 21.18 -12.55
C GLU A 280 7.96 20.18 -13.67
N LEU A 281 6.68 20.01 -14.00
CA LEU A 281 6.21 19.03 -14.98
C LEU A 281 6.85 19.26 -16.36
N PRO A 282 7.74 18.36 -16.85
CA PRO A 282 8.46 18.60 -18.10
C PRO A 282 7.55 18.39 -19.32
N PRO A 283 7.77 19.14 -20.42
CA PRO A 283 7.14 18.83 -21.70
C PRO A 283 7.73 17.55 -22.30
N GLY A 284 7.02 16.89 -23.21
CA GLY A 284 7.55 15.75 -23.96
C GLY A 284 6.55 14.61 -24.12
N ASP A 285 7.07 13.47 -24.57
CA ASP A 285 6.27 12.28 -24.79
C ASP A 285 5.88 11.60 -23.47
N ILE A 286 4.76 10.88 -23.48
CA ILE A 286 4.26 10.13 -22.32
C ILE A 286 4.45 8.61 -22.45
N ILE A 287 4.94 8.16 -23.62
CA ILE A 287 5.23 6.76 -23.95
C ILE A 287 6.56 6.68 -24.69
N SER A 288 7.35 5.65 -24.40
CA SER A 288 8.64 5.41 -25.06
C SER A 288 8.52 4.82 -26.47
N GLU A 289 7.40 4.13 -26.76
CA GLU A 289 7.15 3.55 -28.09
C GLU A 289 5.66 3.52 -28.39
N GLU A 290 5.27 4.12 -29.52
CA GLU A 290 3.87 4.20 -29.98
C GLU A 290 3.28 2.82 -30.31
N LYS A 291 4.09 1.92 -30.87
CA LYS A 291 3.63 0.59 -31.29
C LYS A 291 3.76 -0.40 -30.15
N VAL A 292 2.67 -0.60 -29.41
CA VAL A 292 2.55 -1.64 -28.35
C VAL A 292 3.05 -3.02 -28.80
N ALA A 293 2.85 -3.39 -30.07
CA ALA A 293 3.33 -4.64 -30.63
C ALA A 293 4.87 -4.81 -30.56
N LYS A 294 5.64 -3.72 -30.69
CA LYS A 294 7.10 -3.76 -30.54
C LYS A 294 7.51 -3.98 -29.09
N ILE A 295 6.86 -3.32 -28.14
CA ILE A 295 7.09 -3.55 -26.70
C ILE A 295 6.79 -5.01 -26.35
N LEU A 296 5.65 -5.54 -26.79
CA LEU A 296 5.29 -6.94 -26.62
C LEU A 296 6.31 -7.90 -27.25
N SER A 297 6.85 -7.55 -28.43
CA SER A 297 7.90 -8.33 -29.08
C SER A 297 9.21 -8.32 -28.27
N ARG A 298 9.59 -7.18 -27.69
CA ARG A 298 10.74 -7.07 -26.77
C ARG A 298 10.53 -7.92 -25.51
N ILE A 299 9.36 -7.82 -24.88
CA ILE A 299 9.01 -8.64 -23.70
C ILE A 299 9.11 -10.13 -24.02
N LYS A 300 8.58 -10.59 -25.17
CA LYS A 300 8.63 -12.00 -25.58
C LYS A 300 10.06 -12.51 -25.83
N LYS A 301 10.98 -11.64 -26.21
CA LYS A 301 12.40 -11.96 -26.46
C LYS A 301 13.27 -11.81 -25.21
N ALA A 302 12.74 -11.24 -24.14
CA ALA A 302 13.50 -11.00 -22.92
C ALA A 302 13.58 -12.26 -22.04
N GLU A 303 14.70 -12.42 -21.36
CA GLU A 303 14.92 -13.42 -20.33
C GLU A 303 15.54 -12.74 -19.12
N GLY A 304 14.99 -13.00 -17.93
CA GLY A 304 15.46 -12.37 -16.70
C GLY A 304 14.43 -12.42 -15.58
N GLU A 305 14.84 -11.98 -14.41
CA GLU A 305 13.98 -11.84 -13.24
C GLU A 305 14.27 -10.51 -12.53
N ALA A 306 13.22 -9.81 -12.09
CA ALA A 306 13.33 -8.53 -11.41
C ALA A 306 12.25 -8.38 -10.34
N ILE A 307 12.41 -7.36 -9.51
CA ILE A 307 11.51 -7.03 -8.42
C ILE A 307 11.11 -5.57 -8.54
N GLY A 308 9.86 -5.33 -8.91
CA GLY A 308 9.28 -3.99 -8.83
C GLY A 308 8.82 -3.71 -7.41
N ARG A 309 9.22 -2.56 -6.88
CA ARG A 309 8.88 -2.09 -5.53
C ARG A 309 8.19 -0.74 -5.64
N HIS A 310 7.13 -0.55 -4.85
CA HIS A 310 6.42 0.72 -4.78
C HIS A 310 6.00 0.98 -3.32
N GLU A 311 6.13 2.22 -2.84
CA GLU A 311 5.58 2.61 -1.54
C GLU A 311 4.07 2.83 -1.70
N ALA A 312 3.27 1.77 -1.56
CA ALA A 312 1.82 1.91 -1.52
C ALA A 312 1.38 2.66 -0.25
N PRO A 313 0.13 3.15 -0.16
CA PRO A 313 -0.34 3.89 1.02
C PRO A 313 -0.34 3.08 2.34
N ARG A 314 -0.16 1.75 2.26
CA ARG A 314 -0.04 0.85 3.41
C ARG A 314 1.40 0.36 3.66
N GLY A 315 2.35 0.81 2.83
CA GLY A 315 3.74 0.41 2.85
C GLY A 315 4.23 -0.21 1.55
N GLU A 316 5.42 -0.78 1.61
CA GLU A 316 6.09 -1.44 0.49
C GLU A 316 5.26 -2.59 -0.11
N ASP A 317 4.81 -2.38 -1.36
CA ASP A 317 4.27 -3.41 -2.24
C ASP A 317 5.39 -3.94 -3.14
N ILE A 318 5.39 -5.25 -3.38
CA ILE A 318 6.43 -5.92 -4.17
C ILE A 318 5.81 -6.88 -5.17
N HIS A 319 6.25 -6.78 -6.42
CA HIS A 319 5.96 -7.77 -7.45
C HIS A 319 7.27 -8.34 -7.98
N TYR A 320 7.43 -9.65 -7.83
CA TYR A 320 8.50 -10.40 -8.47
C TYR A 320 8.01 -10.94 -9.80
N VAL A 321 8.77 -10.68 -10.86
CA VAL A 321 8.46 -11.12 -12.22
C VAL A 321 9.65 -11.88 -12.78
N LYS A 322 9.37 -12.99 -13.47
CA LYS A 322 10.33 -13.71 -14.28
C LYS A 322 9.82 -13.84 -15.70
N LEU A 323 10.64 -13.41 -16.65
CA LEU A 323 10.43 -13.60 -18.08
C LEU A 323 11.30 -14.76 -18.57
N LYS A 324 10.81 -15.44 -19.60
CA LYS A 324 11.53 -16.50 -20.30
C LYS A 324 11.34 -16.29 -21.79
N GLU A 325 12.45 -16.32 -22.53
CA GLU A 325 12.40 -16.14 -23.99
C GLU A 325 11.41 -17.11 -24.64
N GLY A 326 10.61 -16.58 -25.56
CA GLY A 326 9.61 -17.31 -26.32
C GLY A 326 8.30 -17.57 -25.57
N PHE A 327 8.23 -17.30 -24.26
CA PHE A 327 6.99 -17.41 -23.50
C PHE A 327 6.14 -16.14 -23.68
N GLU A 328 4.85 -16.31 -23.97
CA GLU A 328 3.94 -15.19 -24.30
C GLU A 328 3.38 -14.45 -23.08
N SER A 329 3.75 -14.88 -21.88
CA SER A 329 3.31 -14.30 -20.60
C SER A 329 4.46 -14.25 -19.61
N PHE A 330 4.15 -14.08 -18.33
CA PHE A 330 5.12 -14.21 -17.25
C PHE A 330 5.37 -15.67 -16.93
N TYR A 331 6.64 -16.09 -16.94
CA TYR A 331 7.01 -17.42 -16.47
C TYR A 331 6.74 -17.56 -14.96
N THR A 332 6.92 -16.49 -14.20
CA THR A 332 6.50 -16.39 -12.80
C THR A 332 6.07 -14.97 -12.49
N TRP A 333 4.95 -14.82 -11.79
CA TRP A 333 4.54 -13.54 -11.21
C TRP A 333 4.08 -13.78 -9.77
N LYS A 334 4.78 -13.17 -8.82
CA LYS A 334 4.46 -13.24 -7.39
C LYS A 334 4.21 -11.85 -6.84
N VAL A 335 3.10 -11.69 -6.14
CA VAL A 335 2.76 -10.43 -5.46
C VAL A 335 2.90 -10.59 -3.95
N ARG A 336 3.56 -9.63 -3.30
CA ARG A 336 3.55 -9.43 -1.85
C ARG A 336 2.99 -8.04 -1.55
N ALA A 337 1.77 -8.03 -1.03
CA ALA A 337 1.10 -6.81 -0.60
C ALA A 337 1.60 -6.33 0.77
N PRO A 338 1.52 -5.02 1.08
CA PRO A 338 1.98 -4.49 2.36
C PRO A 338 1.29 -5.13 3.57
N THR A 339 -0.04 -5.35 3.45
CA THR A 339 -0.84 -5.96 4.52
C THR A 339 -0.39 -7.40 4.84
N TYR A 340 0.22 -8.13 3.90
CA TYR A 340 0.79 -9.44 4.21
C TYR A 340 1.90 -9.36 5.27
N SER A 341 2.76 -8.34 5.19
CA SER A 341 3.79 -8.08 6.20
C SER A 341 3.20 -7.50 7.49
N ASN A 342 2.17 -6.66 7.38
CA ASN A 342 1.61 -5.95 8.54
C ASN A 342 0.61 -6.78 9.36
N ILE A 343 -0.09 -7.76 8.77
CA ILE A 343 -1.19 -8.46 9.45
C ILE A 343 -0.73 -9.23 10.70
N MET A 344 0.50 -9.72 10.69
CA MET A 344 1.07 -10.44 11.84
C MET A 344 1.40 -9.51 13.01
N SER A 345 1.46 -8.19 12.80
CA SER A 345 1.63 -7.23 13.89
C SER A 345 0.41 -7.14 14.78
N TRP A 346 -0.78 -7.59 14.34
CA TRP A 346 -1.95 -7.68 15.20
C TRP A 346 -1.74 -8.52 16.43
N LYS A 347 -0.93 -9.59 16.35
CA LYS A 347 -0.69 -10.45 17.50
C LYS A 347 -0.08 -9.65 18.67
N PRO A 348 1.15 -9.10 18.56
CA PRO A 348 1.71 -8.31 19.67
C PRO A 348 0.88 -7.05 19.99
N MET A 349 0.20 -6.45 19.01
CA MET A 349 -0.63 -5.26 19.25
C MET A 349 -1.93 -5.54 20.01
N LEU A 350 -2.49 -6.75 19.95
CA LEU A 350 -3.77 -7.08 20.61
C LEU A 350 -3.58 -7.78 21.94
N MET A 351 -2.39 -8.34 22.22
CA MET A 351 -2.12 -8.99 23.50
C MET A 351 -2.36 -8.04 24.67
N HIS A 352 -2.98 -8.53 25.73
CA HIS A 352 -3.22 -7.81 26.98
C HIS A 352 -4.13 -6.58 26.87
N HIS A 353 -4.76 -6.36 25.71
CA HIS A 353 -5.79 -5.35 25.51
C HIS A 353 -7.19 -5.92 25.74
N GLN A 354 -8.18 -5.03 25.80
CA GLN A 354 -9.58 -5.41 25.98
C GLN A 354 -10.25 -5.70 24.63
N ILE A 355 -11.34 -6.46 24.66
CA ILE A 355 -12.16 -6.78 23.47
C ILE A 355 -12.58 -5.50 22.71
N ALA A 356 -12.87 -4.41 23.44
CA ALA A 356 -13.30 -3.14 22.85
C ALA A 356 -12.20 -2.43 22.03
N ASP A 357 -10.93 -2.80 22.21
CA ASP A 357 -9.80 -2.24 21.47
C ASP A 357 -9.58 -2.94 20.12
N ILE A 358 -10.12 -4.15 19.95
CA ILE A 358 -9.95 -4.96 18.73
C ILE A 358 -10.26 -4.16 17.46
N PRO A 359 -11.41 -3.48 17.32
CA PRO A 359 -11.78 -2.84 16.06
C PRO A 359 -10.77 -1.77 15.62
N ILE A 360 -10.38 -0.89 16.55
CA ILE A 360 -9.49 0.22 16.23
C ILE A 360 -8.04 -0.25 16.02
N VAL A 361 -7.55 -1.20 16.83
CA VAL A 361 -6.22 -1.79 16.65
C VAL A 361 -6.15 -2.54 15.32
N ALA A 362 -7.20 -3.30 14.98
CA ALA A 362 -7.30 -4.01 13.72
C ALA A 362 -7.31 -3.04 12.53
N ALA A 363 -8.15 -2.00 12.58
CA ALA A 363 -8.22 -0.96 11.57
C ALA A 363 -6.93 -0.14 11.45
N SER A 364 -6.12 -0.03 12.52
CA SER A 364 -4.96 0.86 12.57
C SER A 364 -3.86 0.55 11.55
N ILE A 365 -3.75 -0.69 11.09
CA ILE A 365 -2.80 -1.11 10.05
C ILE A 365 -3.36 -0.96 8.63
N ASP A 366 -4.63 -0.54 8.49
CA ASP A 366 -5.37 -0.44 7.24
C ASP A 366 -5.35 -1.76 6.43
N PRO A 367 -5.93 -2.84 6.98
CA PRO A 367 -5.82 -4.17 6.38
C PRO A 367 -6.61 -4.26 5.06
N CYS A 368 -5.92 -4.54 3.96
CA CYS A 368 -6.56 -4.97 2.71
C CYS A 368 -6.38 -6.48 2.49
N LEU A 369 -7.42 -7.22 2.81
CA LEU A 369 -7.49 -8.68 2.73
C LEU A 369 -7.59 -9.16 1.28
N SER A 370 -8.18 -8.37 0.39
CA SER A 370 -8.17 -8.60 -1.07
C SER A 370 -6.75 -8.74 -1.63
N CYS A 371 -5.76 -8.06 -1.03
CA CYS A 371 -4.35 -8.11 -1.43
C CYS A 371 -3.55 -9.15 -0.64
N THR A 372 -3.98 -9.45 0.59
CA THR A 372 -3.25 -10.31 1.56
C THR A 372 -3.42 -11.80 1.28
N ASN A 373 -4.53 -12.19 0.66
CA ASN A 373 -4.97 -13.58 0.49
C ASN A 373 -4.19 -14.37 -0.58
N ARG A 374 -2.88 -14.48 -0.39
CA ARG A 374 -1.91 -15.11 -1.29
C ARG A 374 -0.96 -16.07 -0.56
N VAL A 375 -1.40 -16.57 0.59
CA VAL A 375 -0.69 -17.63 1.33
C VAL A 375 -0.87 -18.93 0.56
N VAL A 376 0.20 -19.41 -0.05
CA VAL A 376 0.23 -20.75 -0.63
C VAL A 376 0.75 -21.70 0.44
N VAL A 377 -0.16 -22.45 1.06
CA VAL A 377 0.24 -23.66 1.80
C VAL A 377 0.46 -24.76 0.76
N VAL A 378 1.72 -25.05 0.45
CA VAL A 378 2.09 -26.16 -0.45
C VAL A 378 1.81 -27.49 0.27
N LYS A 379 0.62 -28.07 0.07
CA LYS A 379 0.34 -29.46 0.47
C LYS A 379 0.94 -30.43 -0.56
N ASN A 380 2.22 -30.76 -0.41
CA ASN A 380 2.90 -31.82 -1.19
C ASN A 380 3.08 -33.12 -0.39
N GLY A 381 2.31 -33.36 0.68
CA GLY A 381 2.50 -34.53 1.56
C GLY A 381 3.86 -34.56 2.30
N LYS A 382 4.68 -33.53 2.13
CA LYS A 382 5.90 -33.25 2.87
C LYS A 382 5.69 -31.91 3.58
N GLU A 383 5.33 -31.95 4.85
CA GLU A 383 5.41 -30.76 5.69
C GLU A 383 6.87 -30.34 5.78
N ARG A 384 7.19 -29.17 5.24
CA ARG A 384 8.45 -28.50 5.54
C ARG A 384 8.09 -27.14 6.10
N MET A 385 7.98 -27.08 7.41
CA MET A 385 7.93 -25.82 8.14
C MET A 385 9.32 -25.19 8.02
N LEU A 386 9.43 -24.15 7.20
CA LEU A 386 10.67 -23.37 7.11
C LEU A 386 10.64 -22.36 8.24
N THR A 387 11.63 -22.44 9.13
CA THR A 387 11.81 -21.45 10.19
C THR A 387 12.34 -20.14 9.60
N GLY A 388 12.32 -19.05 10.38
CA GLY A 388 12.96 -17.79 9.98
C GLY A 388 14.44 -17.98 9.62
N GLU A 389 15.14 -18.86 10.33
CA GLU A 389 16.53 -19.22 10.04
C GLU A 389 16.69 -19.95 8.71
N ASP A 390 15.75 -20.83 8.36
CA ASP A 390 15.75 -21.51 7.07
C ASP A 390 15.58 -20.52 5.92
N LEU A 391 14.63 -19.59 6.05
CA LEU A 391 14.39 -18.54 5.06
C LEU A 391 15.60 -17.60 4.94
N HIS A 392 16.21 -17.20 6.06
CA HIS A 392 17.40 -16.36 6.08
C HIS A 392 18.59 -17.06 5.40
N ARG A 393 18.83 -18.34 5.72
CA ARG A 393 19.86 -19.15 5.07
C ARG A 393 19.63 -19.28 3.57
N LEU A 394 18.39 -19.54 3.14
CA LEU A 394 18.03 -19.62 1.72
C LEU A 394 18.24 -18.27 1.01
N SER A 395 17.87 -17.17 1.66
CA SER A 395 18.12 -15.80 1.17
C SER A 395 19.62 -15.56 0.97
N ILE A 396 20.47 -15.83 1.98
CA ILE A 396 21.93 -15.70 1.87
C ILE A 396 22.47 -16.55 0.72
N GLN A 397 22.01 -17.80 0.59
CA GLN A 397 22.46 -18.70 -0.48
C GLN A 397 22.09 -18.15 -1.86
N LYS A 398 20.87 -17.61 -2.03
CA LYS A 398 20.44 -16.97 -3.27
C LYS A 398 21.28 -15.72 -3.56
N THR A 399 21.49 -14.83 -2.59
CA THR A 399 22.35 -13.65 -2.74
C THR A 399 23.76 -14.03 -3.17
N ARG A 400 24.36 -15.07 -2.57
CA ARG A 400 25.69 -15.58 -2.97
C ARG A 400 25.72 -16.13 -4.40
N ARG A 401 24.62 -16.72 -4.87
CA ARG A 401 24.51 -17.20 -6.27
C ARG A 401 24.36 -16.06 -7.26
N LEU A 402 23.65 -15.00 -6.90
CA LEU A 402 23.47 -13.80 -7.75
C LEU A 402 24.74 -12.95 -7.86
N LYS A 403 25.65 -13.04 -6.88
CA LYS A 403 26.95 -12.34 -6.90
C LYS A 403 28.05 -13.06 -7.70
N LYS A 404 27.80 -14.28 -8.16
CA LYS A 404 28.68 -15.04 -9.06
C LYS A 404 28.16 -14.91 -10.47
#